data_AF-H0UKQ8-F1
#
_entry.id   AF-H0UKQ8-F1
#
_cell.length_a   1.000
_cell.length_b   1.000
_cell.length_c   1.000
_cell.angle_alpha   90.00
_cell.angle_beta   90.00
_cell.angle_gamma   90.00
#
_symmetry.space_group_name_H-M   'P 1'
#
loop_
_entity.id
_entity.type
_entity.pdbx_description
1 polymer ?
#
loop_
_entity_poly.entity_id
_entity_poly.type
_entity_poly.pdbx_seq_one_letter_code
_entity_poly.pdbx_strand_id
1 'polypeptide(L)'
;MTYKVVHYINQFFAGIGGEEKADIAPEVRDGLVGPGAALNAAFKGEANIVATIICGDSHFAENMAADTKFVLDTVKKLGADAFVAGPAFNAGRYGTACGAVCDAVSKELGIPVVSAMYEENPGVDLYKKSIYIVKAADSARGMGKAVPPMAAILLKQLKGEKLGSPAAEGYIERGIRKNKFYEEVGAERAVRMLVKKLKGEEFETEYKMPVFDRVTPRPAVKDMAHATIALVTSGGIVPNGNPDHIASSSAQNYGEYDIDGVMTLKGAYESAHGGYDRTYANEDANRVLPVDVLRDLEKEGKIGKLYRYYYATVGNGTGVANAKRFGTEIGQKLHGKVDAVILTST
;
A
#
# COMPACT_ATOMS: atom_id res chain seq x y z
N MET A 1 0.50 34.49 -16.88
CA MET A 1 0.33 34.23 -15.43
C MET A 1 0.98 32.89 -15.14
N THR A 2 1.68 32.77 -14.02
CA THR A 2 2.33 31.53 -13.60
C THR A 2 1.45 30.85 -12.56
N TYR A 3 1.11 29.57 -12.77
CA TYR A 3 0.26 28.82 -11.85
C TYR A 3 0.93 28.64 -10.49
N LYS A 4 0.14 28.72 -9.41
CA LYS A 4 0.58 28.50 -8.04
C LYS A 4 0.41 27.03 -7.66
N VAL A 5 1.50 26.40 -7.26
CA VAL A 5 1.52 24.99 -6.86
C VAL A 5 1.88 24.90 -5.38
N VAL A 6 1.16 24.05 -4.64
CA VAL A 6 1.56 23.66 -3.29
C VAL A 6 2.11 22.23 -3.34
N HIS A 7 3.25 22.02 -2.70
CA HIS A 7 3.96 20.74 -2.70
C HIS A 7 3.86 20.08 -1.32
N TYR A 8 3.59 18.79 -1.25
CA TYR A 8 3.61 18.00 -0.02
C TYR A 8 4.75 16.99 -0.01
N ILE A 9 5.55 17.01 1.06
CA ILE A 9 6.66 16.08 1.29
C ILE A 9 6.70 15.56 2.72
N ASN A 10 7.45 14.47 2.93
CA ASN A 10 7.72 13.97 4.28
C ASN A 10 8.96 14.62 4.92
N GLN A 11 9.21 14.27 6.18
CA GLN A 11 10.35 14.75 6.95
C GLN A 11 11.72 14.44 6.29
N PHE A 12 11.82 13.30 5.60
CA PHE A 12 13.07 12.85 4.98
C PHE A 12 13.41 13.72 3.77
N PHE A 13 12.47 13.92 2.86
CA PHE A 13 12.66 14.79 1.70
C PHE A 13 12.74 16.27 2.08
N ALA A 14 12.25 16.65 3.26
CA ALA A 14 12.44 17.97 3.83
C ALA A 14 13.83 18.20 4.45
N GLY A 15 14.66 17.16 4.55
CA GLY A 15 15.97 17.23 5.19
C GLY A 15 15.91 17.37 6.72
N ILE A 16 14.80 17.00 7.36
CA ILE A 16 14.61 17.11 8.82
C ILE A 16 15.19 15.90 9.55
N GLY A 17 15.06 14.70 8.97
CA GLY A 17 15.53 13.46 9.57
C GLY A 17 14.90 12.23 8.91
N GLY A 18 15.30 11.04 9.33
CA GLY A 18 14.73 9.77 8.89
C GLY A 18 13.56 9.31 9.76
N GLU A 19 13.62 8.07 10.22
CA GLU A 19 12.58 7.44 11.05
C GLU A 19 12.47 8.12 12.42
N GLU A 20 13.58 8.62 12.97
CA GLU A 20 13.64 9.31 14.26
C GLU A 20 12.89 10.65 14.28
N LYS A 21 12.52 11.17 13.11
CA LYS A 21 11.70 12.37 12.93
C LYS A 21 10.37 12.07 12.21
N ALA A 22 9.97 10.81 12.10
CA ALA A 22 8.73 10.44 11.42
C ALA A 22 7.46 10.87 12.17
N ASP A 23 7.57 11.32 13.43
CA ASP A 23 6.44 11.76 14.26
C ASP A 23 6.26 13.29 14.32
N ILE A 24 6.88 14.05 13.42
CA ILE A 24 6.71 15.51 13.41
C ILE A 24 5.31 15.90 12.92
N ALA A 25 4.70 16.85 13.65
CA ALA A 25 3.46 17.50 13.24
C ALA A 25 3.60 18.22 11.88
N PRO A 26 2.50 18.41 11.14
CA PRO A 26 2.56 19.10 9.85
C PRO A 26 2.98 20.57 10.00
N GLU A 27 3.89 21.02 9.16
CA GLU A 27 4.34 22.40 9.05
C GLU A 27 4.33 22.90 7.60
N VAL A 28 4.36 24.23 7.42
CA VAL A 28 4.40 24.87 6.10
C VAL A 28 5.66 25.71 6.01
N ARG A 29 6.40 25.55 4.92
CA ARG A 29 7.55 26.40 4.57
C ARG A 29 7.29 27.12 3.26
N ASP A 30 7.69 28.39 3.20
CA ASP A 30 7.58 29.18 1.99
C ASP A 30 8.53 28.67 0.90
N GLY A 31 8.02 28.57 -0.33
CA GLY A 31 8.80 28.19 -1.50
C GLY A 31 9.24 26.72 -1.54
N LEU A 32 10.43 26.50 -2.09
CA LEU A 32 10.95 25.21 -2.54
C LEU A 32 11.66 24.47 -1.40
N VAL A 33 11.27 23.22 -1.15
CA VAL A 33 12.01 22.31 -0.25
C VAL A 33 12.25 20.97 -0.95
N GLY A 34 13.47 20.44 -0.83
CA GLY A 34 13.83 19.12 -1.32
C GLY A 34 13.49 18.88 -2.79
N PRO A 35 12.67 17.85 -3.13
CA PRO A 35 12.30 17.55 -4.52
C PRO A 35 11.50 18.67 -5.20
N GLY A 36 10.98 19.65 -4.44
CA GLY A 36 10.31 20.82 -4.99
C GLY A 36 11.19 21.61 -5.95
N ALA A 37 12.51 21.67 -5.73
CA ALA A 37 13.42 22.34 -6.64
C ALA A 37 13.44 21.70 -8.05
N ALA A 38 13.46 20.37 -8.11
CA ALA A 38 13.44 19.63 -9.37
C ALA A 38 12.09 19.78 -10.10
N LEU A 39 10.98 19.72 -9.34
CA LEU A 39 9.63 19.94 -9.89
C LEU A 39 9.49 21.36 -10.45
N ASN A 40 9.94 22.37 -9.70
CA ASN A 40 9.87 23.77 -10.12
C ASN A 40 10.67 24.04 -11.39
N ALA A 41 11.87 23.44 -11.51
CA ALA A 41 12.65 23.49 -12.74
C ALA A 41 11.94 22.80 -13.91
N ALA A 42 11.31 21.64 -13.66
CA ALA A 42 10.58 20.87 -14.67
C ALA A 42 9.31 21.59 -15.18
N PHE A 43 8.74 22.52 -14.41
CA PHE A 43 7.63 23.37 -14.86
C PHE A 43 8.04 24.43 -15.88
N LYS A 44 9.34 24.67 -16.10
CA LYS A 44 9.87 25.59 -17.13
C LYS A 44 9.25 27.00 -17.05
N GLY A 45 8.94 27.47 -15.85
CA GLY A 45 8.37 28.81 -15.58
C GLY A 45 6.85 28.93 -15.80
N GLU A 46 6.17 27.87 -16.22
CA GLU A 46 4.71 27.87 -16.41
C GLU A 46 3.94 27.76 -15.08
N ALA A 47 4.55 27.12 -14.08
CA ALA A 47 4.03 26.97 -12.74
C ALA A 47 5.17 27.12 -11.72
N ASN A 48 4.85 27.60 -10.52
CA ASN A 48 5.79 27.79 -9.42
C ASN A 48 5.25 27.17 -8.13
N ILE A 49 6.11 26.49 -7.39
CA ILE A 49 5.80 26.04 -6.04
C ILE A 49 5.91 27.24 -5.10
N VAL A 50 4.78 27.65 -4.52
CA VAL A 50 4.70 28.82 -3.63
C VAL A 50 4.90 28.45 -2.16
N ALA A 51 4.60 27.20 -1.80
CA ALA A 51 4.82 26.67 -0.45
C ALA A 51 4.98 25.16 -0.50
N THR A 52 5.70 24.65 0.50
CA THR A 52 5.86 23.22 0.75
C THR A 52 5.29 22.87 2.12
N ILE A 53 4.35 21.93 2.15
CA ILE A 53 3.81 21.32 3.37
C ILE A 53 4.65 20.09 3.69
N ILE A 54 5.07 19.97 4.94
CA ILE A 54 5.91 18.88 5.44
C ILE A 54 5.18 18.20 6.58
N CYS A 55 5.13 16.87 6.59
CA CYS A 55 4.52 16.11 7.68
C CYS A 55 5.29 14.81 7.90
N GLY A 56 5.41 14.37 9.15
CA GLY A 56 6.05 13.11 9.49
C GLY A 56 5.22 11.92 9.05
N ASP A 57 5.87 10.89 8.48
CA ASP A 57 5.18 9.70 7.99
C ASP A 57 4.37 8.94 9.05
N SER A 58 4.86 8.86 10.29
CA SER A 58 4.16 8.22 11.41
C SER A 58 3.06 9.12 11.95
N HIS A 59 3.34 10.42 12.11
CA HIS A 59 2.34 11.38 12.58
C HIS A 59 1.11 11.39 11.66
N PHE A 60 1.31 11.44 10.34
CA PHE A 60 0.21 11.40 9.39
C PHE A 60 -0.58 10.09 9.45
N ALA A 61 0.11 8.95 9.61
CA ALA A 61 -0.55 7.66 9.71
C ALA A 61 -1.45 7.57 10.95
N GLU A 62 -1.05 8.20 12.04
CA GLU A 62 -1.80 8.24 13.31
C GLU A 62 -2.89 9.33 13.33
N ASN A 63 -2.71 10.42 12.58
CA ASN A 63 -3.56 11.62 12.61
C ASN A 63 -4.18 11.98 11.25
N MET A 64 -4.38 11.00 10.37
CA MET A 64 -4.72 11.19 8.95
C MET A 64 -5.84 12.20 8.71
N ALA A 65 -6.93 12.17 9.49
CA ALA A 65 -8.06 13.08 9.31
C ALA A 65 -7.69 14.54 9.63
N ALA A 66 -6.97 14.77 10.73
CA ALA A 66 -6.55 16.11 11.16
C ALA A 66 -5.51 16.69 10.20
N ASP A 67 -4.52 15.88 9.80
CA ASP A 67 -3.45 16.33 8.92
C ASP A 67 -3.93 16.55 7.48
N THR A 68 -4.87 15.73 6.99
CA THR A 68 -5.54 15.98 5.70
C THR A 68 -6.31 17.29 5.73
N LYS A 69 -7.01 17.58 6.83
CA LYS A 69 -7.72 18.86 6.99
C LYS A 69 -6.75 20.04 7.01
N PHE A 70 -5.63 19.92 7.71
CA PHE A 70 -4.57 20.93 7.73
C PHE A 70 -4.05 21.23 6.32
N VAL A 71 -3.80 20.19 5.52
CA VAL A 71 -3.37 20.34 4.12
C VAL A 71 -4.43 21.07 3.31
N LEU A 72 -5.70 20.65 3.39
CA LEU A 72 -6.81 21.29 2.66
C LEU A 72 -6.95 22.77 2.99
N ASP A 73 -6.96 23.12 4.29
CA ASP A 73 -7.08 24.49 4.75
C ASP A 73 -5.91 25.35 4.25
N THR A 74 -4.69 24.79 4.26
CA THR A 74 -3.48 25.45 3.78
C THR A 74 -3.53 25.70 2.27
N VAL A 75 -3.85 24.67 1.48
CA VAL A 75 -3.95 24.77 0.01
C VAL A 75 -5.01 25.80 -0.39
N LYS A 76 -6.15 25.80 0.30
CA LYS A 76 -7.22 26.78 0.09
C LYS A 76 -6.79 28.20 0.46
N LYS A 77 -6.15 28.39 1.62
CA LYS A 77 -5.65 29.69 2.09
C LYS A 77 -4.64 30.31 1.12
N LEU A 78 -3.77 29.48 0.53
CA LEU A 78 -2.75 29.93 -0.42
C LEU A 78 -3.31 30.20 -1.83
N GLY A 79 -4.57 29.82 -2.09
CA GLY A 79 -5.19 29.96 -3.41
C GLY A 79 -4.39 29.23 -4.49
N ALA A 80 -4.03 27.98 -4.21
CA ALA A 80 -3.26 27.15 -5.14
C ALA A 80 -4.10 26.77 -6.37
N ASP A 81 -3.47 26.79 -7.54
CA ASP A 81 -4.07 26.35 -8.80
C ASP A 81 -3.92 24.83 -8.99
N ALA A 82 -2.91 24.23 -8.36
CA ALA A 82 -2.64 22.80 -8.40
C ALA A 82 -1.87 22.31 -7.16
N PHE A 83 -1.86 21.00 -6.96
CA PHE A 83 -1.19 20.38 -5.82
C PHE A 83 -0.37 19.15 -6.23
N VAL A 84 0.81 18.99 -5.63
CA VAL A 84 1.72 17.87 -5.90
C VAL A 84 2.10 17.22 -4.58
N ALA A 85 2.11 15.88 -4.52
CA ALA A 85 2.62 15.14 -3.38
C ALA A 85 3.64 14.08 -3.83
N GLY A 86 4.77 13.96 -3.13
CA GLY A 86 5.84 13.03 -3.51
C GLY A 86 6.97 13.71 -4.29
N PRO A 87 7.81 12.93 -5.01
CA PRO A 87 7.70 11.49 -5.26
C PRO A 87 7.91 10.62 -4.01
N ALA A 88 7.08 9.59 -3.81
CA ALA A 88 7.13 8.72 -2.63
C ALA A 88 7.89 7.39 -2.84
N PHE A 89 8.22 7.02 -4.07
CA PHE A 89 8.96 5.78 -4.39
C PHE A 89 8.34 4.55 -3.69
N ASN A 90 9.14 3.68 -3.05
CA ASN A 90 8.63 2.54 -2.29
C ASN A 90 8.42 2.81 -0.78
N ALA A 91 8.31 4.08 -0.36
CA ALA A 91 8.03 4.41 1.03
C ALA A 91 6.53 4.25 1.34
N GLY A 92 6.17 3.20 2.09
CA GLY A 92 4.77 2.81 2.31
C GLY A 92 3.90 3.89 2.96
N ARG A 93 4.24 4.31 4.20
CA ARG A 93 3.49 5.35 4.94
C ARG A 93 3.41 6.66 4.16
N TYR A 94 4.56 7.09 3.61
CA TYR A 94 4.63 8.32 2.82
C TYR A 94 3.78 8.27 1.54
N GLY A 95 3.79 7.14 0.83
CA GLY A 95 2.99 6.96 -0.38
C GLY A 95 1.49 6.96 -0.11
N THR A 96 1.07 6.29 0.97
CA THR A 96 -0.32 6.36 1.45
C THR A 96 -0.71 7.80 1.81
N ALA A 97 0.15 8.54 2.52
CA ALA A 97 -0.09 9.94 2.85
C ALA A 97 -0.23 10.81 1.60
N CYS A 98 0.72 10.72 0.65
CA CYS A 98 0.68 11.43 -0.63
C CYS A 98 -0.62 11.17 -1.40
N GLY A 99 -1.05 9.90 -1.46
CA GLY A 99 -2.29 9.52 -2.13
C GLY A 99 -3.52 10.10 -1.43
N ALA A 100 -3.58 10.03 -0.10
CA ALA A 100 -4.67 10.55 0.71
C ALA A 100 -4.85 12.07 0.53
N VAL A 101 -3.77 12.84 0.64
CA VAL A 101 -3.84 14.31 0.50
C VAL A 101 -4.18 14.73 -0.93
N CYS A 102 -3.65 14.05 -1.95
CA CYS A 102 -4.02 14.32 -3.34
C CYS A 102 -5.49 14.00 -3.61
N ASP A 103 -6.01 12.88 -3.11
CA ASP A 103 -7.42 12.50 -3.27
C ASP A 103 -8.35 13.54 -2.62
N ALA A 104 -8.03 13.95 -1.39
CA ALA A 104 -8.78 14.96 -0.66
C ALA A 104 -8.76 16.31 -1.37
N VAL A 105 -7.57 16.82 -1.74
CA VAL A 105 -7.43 18.10 -2.46
C VAL A 105 -8.18 18.07 -3.79
N SER A 106 -8.08 16.99 -4.55
CA SER A 106 -8.77 16.85 -5.83
C SER A 106 -10.30 16.88 -5.67
N LYS A 107 -10.84 16.20 -4.66
CA LYS A 107 -12.29 16.09 -4.46
C LYS A 107 -12.90 17.35 -3.84
N GLU A 108 -12.25 17.90 -2.81
CA GLU A 108 -12.81 19.01 -2.02
C GLU A 108 -12.54 20.37 -2.65
N LEU A 109 -11.38 20.54 -3.31
CA LEU A 109 -10.99 21.82 -3.92
C LEU A 109 -11.14 21.83 -5.45
N GLY A 110 -11.28 20.66 -6.09
CA GLY A 110 -11.49 20.57 -7.54
C GLY A 110 -10.29 20.97 -8.38
N ILE A 111 -9.09 21.09 -7.78
CA ILE A 111 -7.87 21.50 -8.48
C ILE A 111 -7.06 20.27 -8.96
N PRO A 112 -6.28 20.41 -10.05
CA PRO A 112 -5.37 19.37 -10.52
C PRO A 112 -4.41 18.86 -9.45
N VAL A 113 -4.25 17.54 -9.40
CA VAL A 113 -3.28 16.87 -8.53
C VAL A 113 -2.43 15.87 -9.28
N VAL A 114 -1.21 15.63 -8.79
CA VAL A 114 -0.36 14.51 -9.25
C VAL A 114 0.52 14.00 -8.12
N SER A 115 0.78 12.69 -8.14
CA SER A 115 1.79 12.06 -7.29
C SER A 115 2.69 11.13 -8.11
N ALA A 116 3.71 10.55 -7.48
CA ALA A 116 4.56 9.52 -8.08
C ALA A 116 4.97 8.48 -7.03
N MET A 117 4.85 7.20 -7.39
CA MET A 117 5.06 6.08 -6.47
C MET A 117 5.65 4.89 -7.21
N TYR A 118 6.38 4.03 -6.49
CA TYR A 118 6.74 2.71 -6.99
C TYR A 118 5.49 1.85 -7.13
N GLU A 119 5.44 0.93 -8.09
CA GLU A 119 4.20 0.22 -8.42
C GLU A 119 3.66 -0.68 -7.29
N GLU A 120 4.52 -1.11 -6.37
CA GLU A 120 4.14 -1.89 -5.18
C GLU A 120 3.85 -1.02 -3.94
N ASN A 121 3.96 0.31 -4.05
CA ASN A 121 3.64 1.19 -2.94
C ASN A 121 2.13 1.07 -2.60
N PRO A 122 1.74 0.83 -1.33
CA PRO A 122 0.33 0.72 -0.92
C PRO A 122 -0.56 1.88 -1.39
N GLY A 123 -0.03 3.11 -1.46
CA GLY A 123 -0.75 4.27 -1.95
C GLY A 123 -1.23 4.15 -3.41
N VAL A 124 -0.56 3.32 -4.24
CA VAL A 124 -0.97 3.06 -5.62
C VAL A 124 -2.31 2.35 -5.65
N ASP A 125 -2.46 1.24 -4.93
CA ASP A 125 -3.69 0.46 -4.96
C ASP A 125 -4.86 1.20 -4.32
N LEU A 126 -4.58 1.98 -3.26
CA LEU A 126 -5.58 2.78 -2.58
C LEU A 126 -6.10 3.93 -3.44
N TYR A 127 -5.24 4.62 -4.20
CA TYR A 127 -5.58 5.93 -4.79
C TYR A 127 -5.49 6.02 -6.33
N LYS A 128 -4.94 5.02 -7.05
CA LYS A 128 -4.82 5.07 -8.53
C LYS A 128 -6.15 5.30 -9.25
N LYS A 129 -7.28 4.87 -8.66
CA LYS A 129 -8.61 5.14 -9.23
C LYS A 129 -9.01 6.61 -9.12
N SER A 130 -8.58 7.31 -8.09
CA SER A 130 -8.95 8.71 -7.86
C SER A 130 -8.00 9.70 -8.51
N ILE A 131 -6.69 9.47 -8.42
CA ILE A 131 -5.66 10.45 -8.80
C ILE A 131 -4.73 9.90 -9.88
N TYR A 132 -3.96 10.77 -10.53
CA TYR A 132 -2.86 10.35 -11.41
C TYR A 132 -1.59 10.12 -10.59
N ILE A 133 -1.04 8.91 -10.70
CA ILE A 133 0.20 8.50 -10.02
C ILE A 133 1.22 8.12 -11.08
N VAL A 134 2.31 8.88 -11.18
CA VAL A 134 3.44 8.60 -12.06
C VAL A 134 4.21 7.36 -11.57
N LYS A 135 4.65 6.51 -12.50
CA LYS A 135 5.51 5.37 -12.18
C LYS A 135 6.89 5.86 -11.76
N ALA A 136 7.25 5.66 -10.50
CA ALA A 136 8.58 5.95 -9.96
C ALA A 136 9.41 4.66 -9.79
N ALA A 137 10.72 4.82 -9.62
CA ALA A 137 11.59 3.73 -9.17
C ALA A 137 11.32 3.36 -7.71
N ASP A 138 11.96 2.31 -7.23
CA ASP A 138 11.90 1.86 -5.84
C ASP A 138 12.55 2.84 -4.85
N SER A 139 13.50 3.68 -5.31
CA SER A 139 14.19 4.65 -4.46
C SER A 139 14.44 6.02 -5.11
N ALA A 140 14.86 6.99 -4.27
CA ALA A 140 15.12 8.37 -4.66
C ALA A 140 16.14 8.55 -5.79
N ARG A 141 16.98 7.55 -6.07
CA ARG A 141 17.89 7.55 -7.25
C ARG A 141 17.13 7.68 -8.57
N GLY A 142 15.87 7.24 -8.62
CA GLY A 142 15.01 7.38 -9.79
C GLY A 142 14.33 8.74 -9.94
N MET A 143 14.56 9.70 -9.05
CA MET A 143 13.84 10.99 -9.02
C MET A 143 13.91 11.74 -10.36
N GLY A 144 15.07 11.78 -11.00
CA GLY A 144 15.25 12.45 -12.29
C GLY A 144 14.37 11.90 -13.41
N LYS A 145 13.91 10.65 -13.30
CA LYS A 145 12.96 10.04 -14.25
C LYS A 145 11.50 10.26 -13.87
N ALA A 146 11.19 10.39 -12.58
CA ALA A 146 9.82 10.56 -12.08
C ALA A 146 9.32 12.00 -12.18
N VAL A 147 10.20 12.99 -11.93
CA VAL A 147 9.81 14.40 -11.87
C VAL A 147 9.31 14.97 -13.21
N PRO A 148 9.96 14.74 -14.36
CA PRO A 148 9.47 15.28 -15.64
C PRO A 148 8.03 14.87 -16.01
N PRO A 149 7.62 13.59 -15.94
CA PRO A 149 6.24 13.22 -16.21
C PRO A 149 5.25 13.76 -15.16
N MET A 150 5.63 13.90 -13.88
CA MET A 150 4.77 14.56 -12.89
C MET A 150 4.46 16.00 -13.31
N ALA A 151 5.50 16.76 -13.66
CA ALA A 151 5.34 18.14 -14.08
C ALA A 151 4.51 18.26 -15.35
N ALA A 152 4.76 17.41 -16.36
CA ALA A 152 4.01 17.40 -17.61
C ALA A 152 2.52 17.08 -17.40
N ILE A 153 2.20 16.07 -16.60
CA ILE A 153 0.81 15.70 -16.29
C ILE A 153 0.09 16.84 -15.57
N LEU A 154 0.73 17.47 -14.58
CA LEU A 154 0.12 18.57 -13.84
C LEU A 154 -0.15 19.78 -14.74
N LEU A 155 0.82 20.18 -15.57
CA LEU A 155 0.67 21.29 -16.51
C LEU A 155 -0.43 21.03 -17.54
N LYS A 156 -0.53 19.81 -18.08
CA LYS A 156 -1.62 19.42 -18.98
C LYS A 156 -2.98 19.57 -18.31
N GLN A 157 -3.11 19.12 -17.07
CA GLN A 157 -4.35 19.27 -16.31
C GLN A 157 -4.70 20.74 -16.07
N LEU A 158 -3.72 21.57 -15.69
CA LEU A 158 -3.89 23.02 -15.51
C LEU A 158 -4.34 23.73 -16.79
N LYS A 159 -3.86 23.28 -17.95
CA LYS A 159 -4.24 23.81 -19.27
C LYS A 159 -5.54 23.24 -19.82
N GLY A 160 -6.15 22.27 -19.14
CA GLY A 160 -7.34 21.55 -19.64
C GLY A 160 -7.05 20.63 -20.84
N GLU A 161 -5.79 20.26 -21.05
CA GLU A 161 -5.38 19.35 -22.12
C GLU A 161 -5.77 17.90 -21.80
N LYS A 162 -6.15 17.14 -22.82
CA LYS A 162 -6.45 15.72 -22.67
C LYS A 162 -5.16 14.94 -22.44
N LEU A 163 -5.11 14.19 -21.34
CA LEU A 163 -4.04 13.23 -21.09
C LEU A 163 -4.14 12.02 -22.02
N GLY A 164 -2.99 11.57 -22.50
CA GLY A 164 -2.84 10.36 -23.29
C GLY A 164 -2.93 9.07 -22.47
N SER A 165 -2.42 7.99 -23.07
CA SER A 165 -2.39 6.67 -22.43
C SER A 165 -1.42 6.64 -21.24
N PRO A 166 -1.61 5.71 -20.27
CA PRO A 166 -0.68 5.52 -19.16
C PRO A 166 0.78 5.36 -19.63
N ALA A 167 1.00 4.57 -20.68
CA ALA A 167 2.33 4.33 -21.24
C ALA A 167 2.96 5.57 -21.88
N ALA A 168 2.18 6.39 -22.60
CA ALA A 168 2.68 7.59 -23.26
C ALA A 168 3.01 8.71 -22.27
N GLU A 169 2.24 8.83 -21.19
CA GLU A 169 2.36 9.91 -20.20
C GLU A 169 3.19 9.50 -18.96
N GLY A 170 3.48 8.21 -18.78
CA GLY A 170 4.30 7.69 -17.68
C GLY A 170 3.56 7.50 -16.35
N TYR A 171 2.23 7.45 -16.35
CA TYR A 171 1.44 7.17 -15.13
C TYR A 171 1.01 5.71 -15.03
N ILE A 172 0.79 5.25 -13.80
CA ILE A 172 0.32 3.91 -13.46
C ILE A 172 -1.13 3.77 -13.91
N GLU A 173 -1.44 2.64 -14.56
CA GLU A 173 -2.79 2.35 -15.03
C GLU A 173 -3.82 2.40 -13.89
N ARG A 174 -4.86 3.21 -14.07
CA ARG A 174 -5.85 3.52 -13.04
C ARG A 174 -6.97 2.47 -12.92
N GLY A 175 -7.03 1.52 -13.86
CA GLY A 175 -8.12 0.54 -13.94
C GLY A 175 -9.48 1.13 -14.28
N ILE A 176 -9.54 2.36 -14.82
CA ILE A 176 -10.77 3.03 -15.24
C ILE A 176 -11.05 2.69 -16.69
N ARG A 177 -12.23 2.13 -16.95
CA ARG A 177 -12.68 1.85 -18.32
C ARG A 177 -13.37 3.09 -18.88
N LYS A 178 -12.91 3.52 -20.06
CA LYS A 178 -13.54 4.60 -20.83
C LYS A 178 -13.89 4.08 -22.22
N ASN A 179 -15.08 4.41 -22.70
CA ASN A 179 -15.44 4.12 -24.07
C ASN A 179 -14.55 4.93 -25.02
N LYS A 180 -13.96 4.25 -26.01
CA LYS A 180 -13.10 4.85 -27.02
C LYS A 180 -13.51 4.32 -28.39
N PHE A 181 -13.68 5.23 -29.35
CA PHE A 181 -13.84 4.87 -30.74
C PHE A 181 -12.46 4.65 -31.37
N TYR A 182 -12.38 3.63 -32.21
CA TYR A 182 -11.21 3.28 -32.98
C TYR A 182 -11.60 3.29 -34.46
N GLU A 183 -10.62 3.54 -35.33
CA GLU A 183 -10.84 3.56 -36.78
C GLU A 183 -11.24 2.18 -37.30
N GLU A 184 -10.59 1.12 -36.80
CA GLU A 184 -10.87 -0.26 -37.19
C GLU A 184 -11.85 -0.95 -36.23
N VAL A 185 -12.69 -1.83 -36.77
CA VAL A 185 -13.68 -2.59 -35.99
C VAL A 185 -13.02 -3.65 -35.10
N GLY A 186 -13.61 -3.91 -33.93
CA GLY A 186 -13.03 -4.83 -32.95
C GLY A 186 -12.77 -6.25 -33.48
N ALA A 187 -13.59 -6.73 -34.44
CA ALA A 187 -13.40 -8.04 -35.06
C ALA A 187 -12.07 -8.15 -35.81
N GLU A 188 -11.72 -7.15 -36.63
CA GLU A 188 -10.47 -7.14 -37.39
C GLU A 188 -9.25 -7.08 -36.46
N ARG A 189 -9.32 -6.23 -35.43
CA ARG A 189 -8.25 -6.12 -34.44
C ARG A 189 -8.06 -7.42 -33.66
N ALA A 190 -9.15 -8.08 -33.26
CA ALA A 190 -9.13 -9.36 -32.57
C ALA A 190 -8.53 -10.48 -33.43
N VAL A 191 -8.95 -10.58 -34.70
CA VAL A 191 -8.40 -11.57 -35.64
C VAL A 191 -6.92 -11.31 -35.89
N ARG A 192 -6.50 -10.06 -36.07
CA ARG A 192 -5.08 -9.72 -36.24
C ARG A 192 -4.24 -10.08 -35.01
N MET A 193 -4.73 -9.81 -33.81
CA MET A 193 -4.07 -10.26 -32.56
C MET A 193 -3.98 -11.79 -32.49
N LEU A 194 -5.05 -12.51 -32.86
CA LEU A 194 -5.05 -13.97 -32.90
C LEU A 194 -4.03 -14.52 -33.90
N VAL A 195 -3.98 -13.96 -35.12
CA VAL A 195 -3.02 -14.36 -36.16
C VAL A 195 -1.59 -14.14 -35.67
N LYS A 196 -1.28 -12.98 -35.07
CA LYS A 196 0.04 -12.73 -34.46
C LYS A 196 0.38 -13.76 -33.40
N LYS A 197 -0.56 -14.03 -32.49
CA LYS A 197 -0.40 -15.04 -31.41
C LYS A 197 -0.12 -16.43 -31.96
N LEU A 198 -0.85 -16.87 -33.00
CA LEU A 198 -0.67 -18.18 -33.63
C LEU A 198 0.68 -18.30 -34.35
N LYS A 199 1.24 -17.19 -34.82
CA LYS A 199 2.57 -17.12 -35.44
C LYS A 199 3.72 -16.95 -34.43
N GLY A 200 3.42 -16.74 -33.14
CA GLY A 200 4.43 -16.40 -32.14
C GLY A 200 5.01 -14.99 -32.28
N GLU A 201 4.32 -14.08 -32.98
CA GLU A 201 4.71 -12.68 -33.12
C GLU A 201 4.29 -11.85 -31.91
N GLU A 202 4.98 -10.73 -31.65
CA GLU A 202 4.59 -9.80 -30.59
C GLU A 202 3.22 -9.14 -30.88
N PHE A 203 2.37 -9.14 -29.86
CA PHE A 203 1.08 -8.45 -29.87
C PHE A 203 0.81 -7.81 -28.50
N GLU A 204 0.10 -6.69 -28.52
CA GLU A 204 -0.40 -6.03 -27.31
C GLU A 204 -1.87 -6.39 -27.12
N THR A 205 -2.26 -6.85 -25.94
CA THR A 205 -3.67 -7.11 -25.63
C THR A 205 -4.40 -5.80 -25.36
N GLU A 206 -5.54 -5.59 -26.03
CA GLU A 206 -6.45 -4.48 -25.73
C GLU A 206 -7.20 -4.68 -24.40
N TYR A 207 -7.19 -5.90 -23.87
CA TYR A 207 -7.86 -6.27 -22.63
C TYR A 207 -6.93 -7.15 -21.80
N LYS A 208 -6.14 -6.52 -20.93
CA LYS A 208 -5.31 -7.24 -19.95
C LYS A 208 -6.24 -7.96 -18.98
N MET A 209 -6.16 -9.29 -18.97
CA MET A 209 -6.81 -10.08 -17.94
C MET A 209 -6.16 -9.76 -16.58
N PRO A 210 -6.92 -9.72 -15.48
CA PRO A 210 -6.34 -9.59 -14.15
C PRO A 210 -5.34 -10.73 -13.93
N VAL A 211 -4.14 -10.40 -13.47
CA VAL A 211 -3.15 -11.39 -13.06
C VAL A 211 -3.51 -11.81 -11.65
N PHE A 212 -4.07 -13.01 -11.52
CA PHE A 212 -4.27 -13.64 -10.22
C PHE A 212 -3.04 -14.47 -9.90
N ASP A 213 -2.42 -14.23 -8.74
CA ASP A 213 -1.42 -15.15 -8.23
C ASP A 213 -2.14 -16.47 -7.88
N ARG A 214 -1.75 -17.55 -8.56
CA ARG A 214 -2.36 -18.87 -8.37
C ARG A 214 -1.32 -19.78 -7.76
N VAL A 215 -1.50 -20.09 -6.48
CA VAL A 215 -0.74 -21.13 -5.79
C VAL A 215 -1.44 -22.47 -6.00
N THR A 216 -0.65 -23.50 -6.31
CA THR A 216 -1.19 -24.87 -6.37
C THR A 216 -1.55 -25.30 -4.95
N PRO A 217 -2.82 -25.69 -4.67
CA PRO A 217 -3.21 -26.15 -3.35
C PRO A 217 -2.36 -27.36 -2.92
N ARG A 218 -1.98 -27.41 -1.64
CA ARG A 218 -1.32 -28.59 -1.08
C ARG A 218 -2.31 -29.77 -1.08
N PRO A 219 -1.83 -31.01 -1.31
CA PRO A 219 -2.66 -32.20 -1.11
C PRO A 219 -3.27 -32.23 0.29
N ALA A 220 -4.47 -32.78 0.41
CA ALA A 220 -5.12 -32.95 1.70
C ALA A 220 -4.27 -33.84 2.64
N VAL A 221 -4.20 -33.46 3.91
CA VAL A 221 -3.63 -34.32 4.96
C VAL A 221 -4.59 -35.48 5.19
N LYS A 222 -4.12 -36.71 4.94
CA LYS A 222 -4.96 -37.91 4.98
C LYS A 222 -5.21 -38.41 6.40
N ASP A 223 -4.19 -38.32 7.25
CA ASP A 223 -4.23 -38.83 8.62
C ASP A 223 -4.19 -37.66 9.61
N MET A 224 -5.36 -37.06 9.83
CA MET A 224 -5.47 -35.91 10.73
C MET A 224 -5.16 -36.29 12.17
N ALA A 225 -5.55 -37.49 12.63
CA ALA A 225 -5.39 -37.93 14.01
C ALA A 225 -3.92 -38.02 14.48
N HIS A 226 -2.97 -38.06 13.55
CA HIS A 226 -1.52 -38.01 13.84
C HIS A 226 -0.85 -36.72 13.33
N ALA A 227 -1.61 -35.82 12.70
CA ALA A 227 -1.08 -34.61 12.10
C ALA A 227 -0.70 -33.57 13.16
N THR A 228 0.44 -32.90 12.94
CA THR A 228 0.84 -31.69 13.65
C THR A 228 0.36 -30.45 12.88
N ILE A 229 -0.46 -29.63 13.52
CA ILE A 229 -1.08 -28.44 12.92
C ILE A 229 -0.44 -27.19 13.50
N ALA A 230 0.00 -26.25 12.67
CA ALA A 230 0.43 -24.91 13.08
C ALA A 230 -0.63 -23.85 12.79
N LEU A 231 -0.55 -22.76 13.55
CA LEU A 231 -1.34 -21.57 13.37
C LEU A 231 -0.47 -20.41 12.86
N VAL A 232 -0.98 -19.70 11.86
CA VAL A 232 -0.47 -18.40 11.42
C VAL A 232 -1.65 -17.46 11.32
N THR A 233 -1.50 -16.19 11.67
CA THR A 233 -2.58 -15.21 11.55
C THR A 233 -2.11 -13.92 10.90
N SER A 234 -2.95 -13.36 10.03
CA SER A 234 -2.86 -11.98 9.58
C SER A 234 -3.80 -11.05 10.33
N GLY A 235 -4.56 -11.55 11.30
CA GLY A 235 -5.46 -10.77 12.16
C GLY A 235 -4.74 -10.06 13.31
N GLY A 236 -3.41 -10.16 13.40
CA GLY A 236 -2.60 -9.41 14.36
C GLY A 236 -2.79 -9.80 15.82
N ILE A 237 -3.16 -11.05 16.12
CA ILE A 237 -3.24 -11.51 17.52
C ILE A 237 -1.84 -11.65 18.09
N VAL A 238 -1.56 -10.92 19.17
CA VAL A 238 -0.28 -10.86 19.88
C VAL A 238 -0.52 -11.00 21.39
N PRO A 239 0.48 -11.41 22.19
CA PRO A 239 0.40 -11.27 23.64
C PRO A 239 0.16 -9.81 24.05
N ASN A 240 -0.52 -9.59 25.17
CA ASN A 240 -0.80 -8.26 25.70
C ASN A 240 0.47 -7.39 25.76
N GLY A 241 0.36 -6.15 25.31
CA GLY A 241 1.47 -5.20 25.22
C GLY A 241 2.24 -5.26 23.91
N ASN A 242 1.87 -6.14 22.98
CA ASN A 242 2.50 -6.27 21.66
C ASN A 242 4.04 -6.30 21.75
N PRO A 243 4.64 -7.37 22.30
CA PRO A 243 6.05 -7.39 22.68
C PRO A 243 7.02 -7.20 21.50
N ASP A 244 6.61 -7.54 20.28
CA ASP A 244 7.40 -7.33 19.07
C ASP A 244 7.15 -5.97 18.40
N HIS A 245 6.30 -5.12 19.00
CA HIS A 245 5.92 -3.81 18.47
C HIS A 245 5.45 -3.89 17.01
N ILE A 246 4.66 -4.92 16.66
CA ILE A 246 4.12 -5.08 15.31
C ILE A 246 3.22 -3.88 15.01
N ALA A 247 3.52 -3.16 13.94
CA ALA A 247 2.75 -1.98 13.55
C ALA A 247 1.31 -2.33 13.19
N SER A 248 0.37 -1.45 13.54
CA SER A 248 -1.07 -1.64 13.30
C SER A 248 -1.50 -1.52 11.84
N SER A 249 -0.62 -0.96 11.01
CA SER A 249 -0.70 -0.94 9.57
C SER A 249 0.70 -1.02 8.98
N SER A 250 0.83 -1.60 7.79
CA SER A 250 2.08 -1.65 7.04
C SER A 250 3.23 -2.28 7.84
N ALA A 251 2.97 -3.42 8.50
CA ALA A 251 3.94 -4.08 9.36
C ALA A 251 5.24 -4.43 8.62
N GLN A 252 6.37 -4.17 9.29
CA GLN A 252 7.73 -4.46 8.78
C GLN A 252 8.32 -5.74 9.41
N ASN A 253 7.66 -6.28 10.43
CA ASN A 253 8.02 -7.48 11.18
C ASN A 253 6.77 -8.33 11.47
N TYR A 254 7.00 -9.53 12.01
CA TYR A 254 5.99 -10.47 12.48
C TYR A 254 6.42 -11.06 13.83
N GLY A 255 5.46 -11.54 14.60
CA GLY A 255 5.68 -12.15 15.91
C GLY A 255 5.76 -13.67 15.83
N GLU A 256 6.48 -14.27 16.76
CA GLU A 256 6.56 -15.71 16.99
C GLU A 256 6.33 -15.97 18.48
N TYR A 257 5.27 -16.71 18.80
CA TYR A 257 4.79 -16.84 20.17
C TYR A 257 4.54 -18.29 20.56
N ASP A 258 4.94 -18.64 21.76
CA ASP A 258 4.74 -19.96 22.35
C ASP A 258 3.35 -20.08 22.98
N ILE A 259 2.64 -21.15 22.66
CA ILE A 259 1.32 -21.51 23.16
C ILE A 259 1.32 -22.89 23.82
N ASP A 260 2.49 -23.39 24.21
CA ASP A 260 2.59 -24.61 25.03
C ASP A 260 1.82 -24.43 26.36
N GLY A 261 0.94 -25.39 26.67
CA GLY A 261 0.05 -25.31 27.83
C GLY A 261 -1.07 -24.25 27.74
N VAL A 262 -1.16 -23.47 26.66
CA VAL A 262 -2.23 -22.48 26.47
C VAL A 262 -3.48 -23.16 25.92
N MET A 263 -4.57 -23.09 26.71
CA MET A 263 -5.87 -23.67 26.37
C MET A 263 -6.86 -22.65 25.79
N THR A 264 -6.62 -21.36 26.00
CA THR A 264 -7.46 -20.27 25.52
C THR A 264 -6.64 -18.99 25.39
N LEU A 265 -6.98 -18.16 24.40
CA LEU A 265 -6.38 -16.84 24.22
C LEU A 265 -7.15 -15.71 24.94
N LYS A 266 -8.21 -16.02 25.68
CA LYS A 266 -9.01 -15.02 26.37
C LYS A 266 -8.21 -14.30 27.47
N GLY A 267 -8.08 -12.98 27.37
CA GLY A 267 -7.53 -12.10 28.40
C GLY A 267 -6.01 -11.89 28.40
N ALA A 268 -5.22 -12.80 27.84
CA ALA A 268 -3.75 -12.68 27.76
C ALA A 268 -3.22 -12.20 26.40
N TYR A 269 -4.12 -12.01 25.44
CA TYR A 269 -3.82 -11.67 24.06
C TYR A 269 -4.72 -10.54 23.57
N GLU A 270 -4.22 -9.76 22.62
CA GLU A 270 -4.91 -8.63 22.01
C GLU A 270 -4.62 -8.56 20.51
N SER A 271 -5.34 -7.70 19.80
CA SER A 271 -5.06 -7.40 18.40
C SER A 271 -4.20 -6.15 18.24
N ALA A 272 -3.06 -6.31 17.56
CA ALA A 272 -2.27 -5.21 17.03
C ALA A 272 -2.88 -4.64 15.73
N HIS A 273 -3.88 -5.28 15.13
CA HIS A 273 -4.37 -4.97 13.79
C HIS A 273 -5.26 -3.71 13.74
N GLY A 274 -4.85 -2.70 12.97
CA GLY A 274 -5.58 -1.43 12.83
C GLY A 274 -6.70 -1.41 11.78
N GLY A 275 -6.92 -2.52 11.07
CA GLY A 275 -7.88 -2.61 9.96
C GLY A 275 -9.27 -3.18 10.29
N TYR A 276 -9.56 -3.56 11.54
CA TYR A 276 -10.90 -3.99 11.97
C TYR A 276 -11.17 -3.58 13.42
N ASP A 277 -12.44 -3.62 13.86
CA ASP A 277 -12.82 -3.34 15.25
C ASP A 277 -12.29 -4.42 16.20
N ARG A 278 -11.33 -4.02 17.04
CA ARG A 278 -10.61 -4.92 17.93
C ARG A 278 -11.40 -5.32 19.18
N THR A 279 -12.53 -4.67 19.46
CA THR A 279 -13.30 -4.89 20.71
C THR A 279 -13.54 -6.37 20.95
N TYR A 280 -14.09 -7.07 19.96
CA TYR A 280 -14.40 -8.49 20.09
C TYR A 280 -13.15 -9.37 20.12
N ALA A 281 -12.11 -9.05 19.36
CA ALA A 281 -10.87 -9.83 19.39
C ALA A 281 -10.11 -9.65 20.71
N ASN A 282 -10.20 -8.48 21.35
CA ASN A 282 -9.55 -8.22 22.64
C ASN A 282 -10.35 -8.82 23.81
N GLU A 283 -11.67 -8.91 23.70
CA GLU A 283 -12.49 -9.67 24.64
C GLU A 283 -12.18 -11.18 24.60
N ASP A 284 -11.96 -11.70 23.39
CA ASP A 284 -11.67 -13.12 23.15
C ASP A 284 -10.92 -13.31 21.83
N ALA A 285 -9.59 -13.46 21.92
CA ALA A 285 -8.72 -13.59 20.76
C ALA A 285 -8.90 -14.92 20.01
N ASN A 286 -9.57 -15.92 20.61
CA ASN A 286 -9.89 -17.17 19.93
C ASN A 286 -10.81 -16.97 18.72
N ARG A 287 -11.58 -15.86 18.70
CA ARG A 287 -12.42 -15.46 17.56
C ARG A 287 -11.62 -15.26 16.26
N VAL A 288 -10.33 -14.95 16.37
CA VAL A 288 -9.42 -14.72 15.24
C VAL A 288 -8.38 -15.83 15.12
N LEU A 289 -7.92 -16.37 16.24
CA LEU A 289 -6.89 -17.40 16.29
C LEU A 289 -7.38 -18.61 17.12
N PRO A 290 -7.89 -19.69 16.48
CA PRO A 290 -8.73 -20.70 17.12
C PRO A 290 -7.94 -21.73 17.95
N VAL A 291 -7.23 -21.28 18.98
CA VAL A 291 -6.44 -22.16 19.85
C VAL A 291 -7.33 -23.07 20.68
N ASP A 292 -8.41 -22.53 21.26
CA ASP A 292 -9.39 -23.29 22.05
C ASP A 292 -9.95 -24.50 21.28
N VAL A 293 -10.46 -24.28 20.06
CA VAL A 293 -11.04 -25.33 19.22
C VAL A 293 -9.98 -26.36 18.81
N LEU A 294 -8.76 -25.92 18.48
CA LEU A 294 -7.69 -26.87 18.14
C LEU A 294 -7.23 -27.69 19.35
N ARG A 295 -7.27 -27.14 20.57
CA ARG A 295 -6.99 -27.88 21.81
C ARG A 295 -8.10 -28.90 22.11
N ASP A 296 -9.36 -28.56 21.86
CA ASP A 296 -10.46 -29.51 21.96
C ASP A 296 -10.30 -30.66 20.96
N LEU A 297 -9.97 -30.35 19.69
CA LEU A 297 -9.72 -31.37 18.65
C LEU A 297 -8.52 -32.26 18.96
N GLU A 298 -7.46 -31.71 19.56
CA GLU A 298 -6.29 -32.47 20.03
C GLU A 298 -6.71 -33.43 21.16
N LYS A 299 -7.48 -32.95 22.13
CA LYS A 299 -8.00 -33.77 23.24
C LYS A 299 -8.95 -34.87 22.77
N GLU A 300 -9.75 -34.62 21.74
CA GLU A 300 -10.64 -35.59 21.10
C GLU A 300 -9.90 -36.59 20.18
N GLY A 301 -8.60 -36.41 19.95
CA GLY A 301 -7.81 -37.23 19.02
C GLY A 301 -8.19 -37.02 17.55
N LYS A 302 -8.83 -35.90 17.23
CA LYS A 302 -9.15 -35.51 15.83
C LYS A 302 -7.92 -34.94 15.12
N ILE A 303 -7.02 -34.34 15.87
CA ILE A 303 -5.68 -33.98 15.42
C ILE A 303 -4.62 -34.63 16.32
N GLY A 304 -3.43 -34.86 15.79
CA GLY A 304 -2.33 -35.44 16.58
C GLY A 304 -1.75 -34.44 17.56
N LYS A 305 -1.43 -33.23 17.08
CA LYS A 305 -0.87 -32.18 17.93
C LYS A 305 -1.12 -30.78 17.37
N LEU A 306 -1.38 -29.81 18.25
CA LEU A 306 -1.24 -28.39 17.92
C LEU A 306 0.21 -27.96 18.21
N TYR A 307 0.90 -27.49 17.16
CA TYR A 307 2.28 -27.02 17.22
C TYR A 307 2.41 -25.85 18.20
N ARG A 308 3.49 -25.87 18.99
CA ARG A 308 3.66 -24.96 20.13
C ARG A 308 3.86 -23.50 19.74
N TYR A 309 4.35 -23.20 18.54
CA TYR A 309 4.55 -21.82 18.11
C TYR A 309 3.48 -21.41 17.11
N TYR A 310 2.96 -20.19 17.25
CA TYR A 310 2.19 -19.54 16.20
C TYR A 310 2.90 -18.27 15.74
N TYR A 311 2.56 -17.84 14.52
CA TYR A 311 3.13 -16.64 13.91
C TYR A 311 2.06 -15.60 13.66
N ALA A 312 2.32 -14.36 14.06
CA ALA A 312 1.39 -13.25 13.93
C ALA A 312 1.92 -12.18 12.99
N THR A 313 1.10 -11.83 12.01
CA THR A 313 1.31 -10.69 11.11
C THR A 313 0.10 -9.76 11.21
N VAL A 314 0.23 -8.55 10.69
CA VAL A 314 -0.90 -7.63 10.51
C VAL A 314 -1.16 -7.50 9.01
N GLY A 315 -2.34 -7.88 8.54
CA GLY A 315 -2.71 -7.81 7.12
C GLY A 315 -3.02 -6.38 6.63
N ASN A 316 -3.31 -5.45 7.55
CA ASN A 316 -3.64 -4.07 7.24
C ASN A 316 -2.49 -3.32 6.57
N GLY A 317 -2.67 -2.90 5.32
CA GLY A 317 -1.69 -2.07 4.59
C GLY A 317 -0.32 -2.73 4.35
N THR A 318 -0.16 -4.02 4.63
CA THR A 318 1.12 -4.71 4.46
C THR A 318 1.45 -4.87 2.99
N GLY A 319 2.56 -4.28 2.55
CA GLY A 319 3.02 -4.37 1.17
C GLY A 319 3.28 -5.82 0.75
N VAL A 320 3.01 -6.12 -0.53
CA VAL A 320 3.13 -7.48 -1.09
C VAL A 320 4.51 -8.08 -0.88
N ALA A 321 5.57 -7.28 -1.01
CA ALA A 321 6.95 -7.71 -0.76
C ALA A 321 7.17 -8.19 0.69
N ASN A 322 6.65 -7.45 1.68
CA ASN A 322 6.74 -7.85 3.09
C ASN A 322 5.88 -9.08 3.38
N ALA A 323 4.65 -9.14 2.87
CA ALA A 323 3.80 -10.31 3.02
C ALA A 323 4.46 -11.57 2.44
N LYS A 324 5.08 -11.47 1.25
CA LYS A 324 5.83 -12.57 0.63
C LYS A 324 7.05 -12.96 1.44
N ARG A 325 7.79 -11.99 1.97
CA ARG A 325 8.95 -12.23 2.85
C ARG A 325 8.52 -12.96 4.12
N PHE A 326 7.52 -12.46 4.84
CA PHE A 326 6.98 -13.10 6.04
C PHE A 326 6.52 -14.52 5.77
N GLY A 327 5.72 -14.74 4.71
CA GLY A 327 5.26 -16.07 4.32
C GLY A 327 6.41 -17.04 4.01
N THR A 328 7.47 -16.55 3.36
CA THR A 328 8.67 -17.34 3.06
C THR A 328 9.44 -17.72 4.33
N GLU A 329 9.72 -16.75 5.21
CA GLU A 329 10.46 -16.97 6.44
C GLU A 329 9.69 -17.88 7.42
N ILE A 330 8.40 -17.63 7.62
CA ILE A 330 7.52 -18.46 8.46
C ILE A 330 7.43 -19.88 7.87
N GLY A 331 7.25 -20.00 6.55
CA GLY A 331 7.23 -21.27 5.85
C GLY A 331 8.51 -22.08 6.06
N GLN A 332 9.68 -21.43 6.01
CA GLN A 332 10.97 -22.07 6.30
C GLN A 332 11.06 -22.53 7.77
N LYS A 333 10.57 -21.73 8.72
CA LYS A 333 10.54 -22.11 10.14
C LYS A 333 9.65 -23.31 10.42
N LEU A 334 8.55 -23.47 9.68
CA LEU A 334 7.59 -24.56 9.82
C LEU A 334 7.93 -25.80 8.98
N HIS A 335 8.78 -25.66 7.98
CA HIS A 335 9.11 -26.73 7.05
C HIS A 335 9.66 -27.97 7.77
N GLY A 336 9.05 -29.13 7.52
CA GLY A 336 9.44 -30.41 8.13
C GLY A 336 9.05 -30.57 9.60
N LYS A 337 8.37 -29.59 10.20
CA LYS A 337 7.94 -29.62 11.61
C LYS A 337 6.43 -29.83 11.78
N VAL A 338 5.66 -29.53 10.74
CA VAL A 338 4.19 -29.58 10.76
C VAL A 338 3.65 -30.17 9.46
N ASP A 339 2.46 -30.76 9.53
CA ASP A 339 1.76 -31.38 8.40
C ASP A 339 0.83 -30.40 7.69
N ALA A 340 0.23 -29.47 8.45
CA ALA A 340 -0.62 -28.41 7.93
C ALA A 340 -0.49 -27.11 8.71
N VAL A 341 -0.86 -26.02 8.04
CA VAL A 341 -0.92 -24.68 8.61
C VAL A 341 -2.31 -24.13 8.37
N ILE A 342 -2.94 -23.60 9.41
CA ILE A 342 -4.14 -22.78 9.28
C ILE A 342 -3.69 -21.33 9.32
N LEU A 343 -3.92 -20.62 8.20
CA LEU A 343 -3.73 -19.18 8.12
C LEU A 343 -5.08 -18.50 8.34
N THR A 344 -5.25 -17.80 9.47
CA THR A 344 -6.46 -17.02 9.74
C THR A 344 -6.30 -15.57 9.30
N SER A 345 -7.40 -14.95 8.88
CA SER A 345 -7.48 -13.53 8.54
C SER A 345 -8.52 -12.81 9.40
N THR A 346 -8.62 -11.50 9.20
CA THR A 346 -9.69 -10.64 9.74
C THR A 346 -11.06 -11.03 9.19
#